data_AF-A0A137QHW2-F1
#
_entry.id   AF-A0A137QHW2-F1
#
_cell.length_a   1.000
_cell.length_b   1.000
_cell.length_c   1.000
_cell.angle_alpha   90.00
_cell.angle_beta   90.00
_cell.angle_gamma   90.00
#
_symmetry.space_group_name_H-M   'P 1'
#
loop_
_entity.id
_entity.type
_entity.pdbx_description
1 polymer ?
#
loop_
_entity_poly.entity_id
_entity_poly.type
_entity_poly.pdbx_seq_one_letter_code
_entity_poly.pdbx_strand_id
1 'polypeptide(L)' 'MKEYTYLFNNAPSKLCAKIYPITLKEEEELNVFIDKNLKLGRIHISKSQYAAPYFFIPKKDGLK' A
#
# COMPACT_ATOMS: atom_id res chain seq x y z
N MET A 1 -28.66 -14.21 -3.88
CA MET A 1 -27.29 -13.75 -3.57
C MET A 1 -26.96 -12.61 -4.51
N LYS A 2 -26.80 -11.39 -4.02
CA LYS A 2 -26.30 -10.29 -4.87
C LYS A 2 -24.78 -10.43 -4.93
N GLU A 3 -24.24 -10.71 -6.11
CA GLU A 3 -22.80 -10.64 -6.32
C GLU A 3 -22.36 -9.19 -6.08
N TYR A 4 -21.48 -9.00 -5.11
CA TYR A 4 -20.88 -7.70 -4.86
C TYR A 4 -19.76 -7.45 -5.87
N THR A 5 -20.11 -7.10 -7.10
CA THR A 5 -19.14 -6.61 -8.09
C THR A 5 -18.88 -5.12 -7.83
N TYR A 6 -17.96 -4.84 -6.91
CA TYR A 6 -17.55 -3.50 -6.47
C TYR A 6 -16.74 -2.70 -7.53
N LEU A 7 -16.80 -3.08 -8.79
CA LEU A 7 -16.04 -2.48 -9.89
C LEU A 7 -16.98 -2.23 -11.07
N PHE A 8 -16.82 -1.10 -11.76
CA PHE A 8 -17.51 -0.87 -13.03
C PHE A 8 -17.21 -2.03 -13.99
N ASN A 9 -18.20 -2.42 -14.80
CA ASN A 9 -18.11 -3.57 -15.73
C ASN A 9 -16.90 -3.54 -16.69
N ASN A 10 -16.24 -2.38 -16.86
CA ASN A 10 -15.07 -2.20 -17.73
C ASN A 10 -13.76 -2.02 -16.94
N ALA A 11 -13.73 -2.31 -15.64
CA ALA A 11 -12.52 -2.18 -14.84
C ALA A 11 -11.44 -3.19 -15.31
N PRO A 12 -10.18 -2.77 -15.46
CA PRO A 12 -9.11 -3.65 -15.90
C PRO A 12 -8.83 -4.70 -14.83
N SER A 13 -8.67 -5.98 -15.21
CA SER A 13 -8.45 -7.09 -14.27
C SER A 13 -7.17 -6.99 -13.43
N LYS A 14 -6.22 -6.13 -13.82
CA LYS A 14 -4.99 -5.87 -13.07
C LYS A 14 -4.56 -4.42 -13.27
N LEU A 15 -4.13 -3.76 -12.20
CA LEU A 15 -3.36 -2.51 -12.31
C LEU A 15 -1.88 -2.84 -12.27
N CYS A 16 -1.18 -2.60 -13.38
CA CYS A 16 0.27 -2.70 -13.43
C CYS A 16 0.87 -1.39 -12.90
N ALA A 17 1.02 -1.28 -11.58
CA ALA A 17 1.65 -0.13 -10.94
C ALA A 17 3.16 -0.11 -11.20
N LYS A 18 3.74 1.08 -11.33
CA LYS A 18 5.19 1.27 -11.45
C LYS A 18 5.87 0.88 -10.13
N ILE A 19 6.90 0.05 -10.20
CA ILE A 19 7.76 -0.28 -9.06
C ILE A 19 8.84 0.79 -8.97
N TYR A 20 8.96 1.42 -7.80
CA TYR A 20 9.98 2.43 -7.53
C TYR A 20 11.11 1.80 -6.70
N PRO A 21 12.38 2.14 -7.00
CA PRO A 21 13.49 1.70 -6.16
C PRO A 21 13.38 2.34 -4.78
N ILE A 22 13.71 1.57 -3.75
CA ILE A 22 13.70 1.98 -2.34
C ILE A 22 15.12 1.90 -1.78
N THR A 23 15.50 2.83 -0.91
CA THR A 23 16.77 2.75 -0.17
C THR A 23 16.63 1.81 1.03
N LEU A 24 17.75 1.24 1.51
CA LEU A 24 17.72 0.33 2.68
C LEU A 24 17.06 0.98 3.92
N LYS A 25 17.33 2.27 4.14
CA LYS A 25 16.76 3.03 5.25
C LYS A 25 15.24 3.19 5.11
N GLU A 26 14.75 3.48 3.91
CA GLU A 26 13.30 3.58 3.67
C GLU A 26 12.62 2.22 3.81
N GLU A 27 13.29 1.12 3.44
CA GLU A 27 12.78 -0.24 3.64
C GLU A 27 12.67 -0.60 5.13
N GLU A 28 13.67 -0.27 5.94
CA GLU A 28 13.60 -0.43 7.40
C GLU A 28 12.44 0.36 8.01
N GLU A 29 12.27 1.63 7.62
CA GLU A 29 11.16 2.47 8.06
C GLU A 29 9.79 1.92 7.60
N LEU A 30 9.73 1.39 6.38
CA LEU A 30 8.53 0.75 5.83
C LEU A 30 8.14 -0.48 6.64
N ASN A 31 9.11 -1.33 6.97
CA ASN A 31 8.86 -2.54 7.76
C ASN A 31 8.28 -2.18 9.13
N VAL A 32 8.89 -1.22 9.84
CA VAL A 32 8.37 -0.73 11.13
C VAL A 32 6.96 -0.16 11.00
N PHE A 33 6.69 0.61 9.93
CA PHE A 33 5.36 1.17 9.67
C PHE A 33 4.31 0.09 9.45
N ILE A 34 4.60 -0.91 8.61
CA ILE A 34 3.69 -2.03 8.31
C ILE A 34 3.38 -2.78 9.60
N ASP A 35 4.41 -3.13 10.36
CA ASP A 35 4.29 -3.96 11.56
C ASP A 35 3.42 -3.28 12.64
N LYS A 36 3.63 -1.96 12.83
CA LYS A 36 2.80 -1.14 13.73
C LYS A 36 1.35 -1.08 13.28
N ASN A 37 1.08 -0.83 12.00
CA ASN A 37 -0.29 -0.70 11.51
C ASN A 37 -1.05 -2.03 11.45
N LEU A 38 -0.34 -3.15 11.22
CA LEU A 38 -0.90 -4.50 11.36
C LEU A 38 -1.33 -4.78 12.80
N LYS A 39 -0.45 -4.49 13.78
CA LYS A 39 -0.76 -4.64 15.22
C LYS A 39 -1.94 -3.78 15.67
N LEU A 40 -2.07 -2.58 15.10
CA LEU A 40 -3.20 -1.68 15.34
C LEU A 40 -4.48 -2.07 14.58
N GLY A 41 -4.44 -3.08 13.71
CA GLY A 41 -5.57 -3.48 12.88
C GLY A 41 -5.99 -2.43 11.84
N ARG A 42 -5.13 -1.45 11.54
CA ARG A 42 -5.40 -0.39 10.54
C ARG A 42 -5.26 -0.90 9.11
N ILE A 43 -4.38 -1.88 8.91
CA ILE A 43 -4.18 -2.58 7.65
C ILE A 43 -4.23 -4.09 7.88
N HIS A 44 -4.43 -4.85 6.82
CA HIS A 44 -4.38 -6.31 6.84
C HIS A 44 -3.69 -6.83 5.57
N ILE A 45 -3.21 -8.08 5.63
CA ILE A 45 -2.65 -8.75 4.46
C ILE A 45 -3.78 -8.97 3.44
N SER A 46 -3.51 -8.60 2.19
CA SER A 46 -4.47 -8.71 1.07
C SER A 46 -3.87 -9.51 -0.08
N LYS A 47 -4.74 -10.17 -0.85
CA LYS A 47 -4.41 -10.89 -2.10
C LYS A 47 -4.99 -10.17 -3.34
N SER A 48 -5.16 -8.85 -3.25
CA SER A 48 -5.72 -8.03 -4.32
C SER A 48 -4.85 -8.04 -5.58
N GLN A 49 -5.49 -8.10 -6.75
CA GLN A 49 -4.82 -7.89 -8.05
C GLN A 49 -4.56 -6.40 -8.35
N TYR A 50 -5.10 -5.51 -7.51
CA TYR A 50 -4.90 -4.08 -7.54
C TYR A 50 -3.93 -3.68 -6.43
N ALA A 51 -2.83 -3.02 -6.81
CA ALA A 51 -1.87 -2.43 -5.90
C ALA A 51 -1.52 -1.02 -6.37
N ALA A 52 -1.24 -0.13 -5.42
CA ALA A 52 -0.72 1.20 -5.68
C ALA A 52 0.68 1.32 -5.02
N PRO A 53 1.62 2.08 -5.61
CA PRO A 53 2.91 2.31 -4.98
C PRO A 53 2.77 3.15 -3.72
N TYR A 54 3.68 2.97 -2.78
CA TYR A 54 3.72 3.71 -1.51
C TYR A 54 5.11 4.33 -1.33
N PHE A 55 5.17 5.55 -0.82
CA PHE A 55 6.42 6.26 -0.56
C PHE A 55 6.29 7.18 0.65
N PHE A 56 7.39 7.37 1.36
CA PHE A 56 7.48 8.35 2.42
C PHE A 56 7.79 9.71 1.83
N ILE A 57 7.06 10.74 2.27
CA ILE A 57 7.38 12.13 1.97
C ILE A 57 7.93 12.74 3.26
N PRO A 58 9.17 13.25 3.27
CA PRO A 58 9.70 13.93 4.43
C PRO A 58 8.89 15.21 4.69
N LYS A 59 8.50 15.42 5.95
CA LYS A 59 7.84 16.67 6.35
C LYS A 59 8.86 17.80 6.46
N LYS A 60 8.44 19.01 6.08
CA LYS A 60 9.28 20.23 6.07
C LYS A 60 9.93 20.53 7.44
N ASP A 61 9.24 20.22 8.53
CA ASP A 61 9.70 20.57 9.89
C ASP A 61 10.48 19.45 10.60
N GLY A 62 10.92 18.43 9.87
CA GLY A 62 12.00 17.53 10.31
C GLY A 62 11.74 16.64 11.54
N LEU A 63 10.56 16.69 12.14
CA LEU A 63 10.20 15.71 13.17
C LEU A 63 9.88 14.37 12.49
N LYS A 64 10.88 13.49 12.49
CA LYS A 64 10.66 12.06 12.49
C LYS A 64 9.87 11.64 13.72
#